data_AF-A0A5E4XMH6-F1
#
_entry.id   AF-A0A5E4XMH6-F1
#
_cell.length_a   1.000
_cell.length_b   1.000
_cell.length_c   1.000
_cell.angle_alpha   90.00
_cell.angle_beta   90.00
_cell.angle_gamma   90.00
#
_symmetry.space_group_name_H-M   'P 1'
#
loop_
_entity.id
_entity.type
_entity.pdbx_description
1 polymer ?
#
loop_
_entity_poly.entity_id
_entity_poly.type
_entity_poly.pdbx_seq_one_letter_code
_entity_poly.pdbx_strand_id
1 'polypeptide(L)'
;METPVTLRQAYLIMFDFLEREWERLGRSDELGALLSSLSLWAEPNGKGVPMDAAIFPEWIECARRVLQSEQTSDGYPNADIRLLPITPKD
;
A
#
# COMPACT_ATOMS: atom_id res chain seq x y z
N MET A 1 -6.70 -13.63 -8.45
CA MET A 1 -6.14 -13.14 -9.73
C MET A 1 -5.20 -12.01 -9.39
N GLU A 2 -3.93 -12.11 -9.74
CA GLU A 2 -3.00 -11.00 -9.59
C GLU A 2 -3.29 -9.96 -10.68
N THR A 3 -3.28 -8.68 -10.31
CA THR A 3 -3.48 -7.57 -11.25
C THR A 3 -2.21 -6.74 -11.27
N PRO A 4 -1.58 -6.54 -12.44
CA PRO A 4 -0.40 -5.68 -12.52
C PRO A 4 -0.79 -4.23 -12.23
N VAL A 5 0.02 -3.55 -11.42
CA VAL A 5 -0.11 -2.13 -11.12
C VAL A 5 1.20 -1.42 -11.46
N THR A 6 1.11 -0.15 -11.84
CA THR A 6 2.28 0.72 -12.00
C THR A 6 2.91 1.03 -10.63
N LEU A 7 4.18 1.47 -10.61
CA LEU A 7 4.85 1.92 -9.38
C LEU A 7 4.07 3.03 -8.66
N ARG A 8 3.53 3.97 -9.44
CA ARG A 8 2.70 5.06 -8.94
C ARG A 8 1.42 4.52 -8.28
N GLN A 9 0.72 3.60 -8.93
CA GLN A 9 -0.47 2.96 -8.35
C GLN A 9 -0.11 2.20 -7.07
N ALA A 10 0.99 1.44 -7.04
CA ALA A 10 1.43 0.73 -5.84
C ALA A 10 1.69 1.70 -4.66
N TYR A 11 2.36 2.83 -4.93
CA TYR A 11 2.57 3.88 -3.93
C TYR A 11 1.26 4.46 -3.40
N LEU A 12 0.33 4.81 -4.30
CA LEU A 12 -0.95 5.41 -3.93
C LEU A 12 -1.83 4.44 -3.13
N ILE A 13 -1.83 3.15 -3.47
CA ILE A 13 -2.55 2.11 -2.72
C ILE A 13 -2.02 2.01 -1.30
N MET A 14 -0.69 1.99 -1.14
CA MET A 14 -0.05 1.98 0.18
C MET A 14 -0.36 3.25 0.97
N PHE A 15 -0.31 4.42 0.31
CA PHE A 15 -0.61 5.70 0.95
C PHE A 15 -2.06 5.78 1.44
N ASP A 16 -3.04 5.51 0.57
CA ASP A 16 -4.48 5.52 0.93
C ASP A 16 -4.79 4.54 2.07
N PHE A 17 -4.13 3.37 2.08
CA PHE A 17 -4.27 2.41 3.17
C PHE A 17 -3.74 2.96 4.51
N LEU A 18 -2.50 3.47 4.53
CA LEU A 18 -1.89 3.97 5.77
C LEU A 18 -2.58 5.23 6.29
N GLU A 19 -3.04 6.12 5.41
CA GLU A 19 -3.79 7.34 5.77
C GLU A 19 -5.09 6.98 6.50
N ARG A 20 -5.83 5.98 6.01
CA ARG A 20 -7.06 5.53 6.66
C ARG A 20 -6.83 4.84 7.98
N GLU A 21 -5.80 4.01 8.05
CA GLU A 21 -5.44 3.35 9.31
C GLU A 21 -5.00 4.39 10.34
N TRP A 22 -4.28 5.44 9.92
CA TRP A 22 -3.97 6.58 10.76
C TRP A 22 -5.22 7.31 11.26
N GLU A 23 -6.17 7.64 10.37
CA GLU A 23 -7.44 8.29 10.72
C GLU A 23 -8.30 7.42 11.66
N ARG A 24 -8.30 6.10 11.46
CA ARG A 24 -9.10 5.13 12.22
C ARG A 24 -8.55 4.88 13.62
N LEU A 25 -7.23 4.71 13.73
CA LEU A 25 -6.55 4.33 14.98
C LEU A 25 -6.28 5.56 15.86
N GLY A 26 -6.12 6.75 15.25
CA GLY A 26 -5.93 8.02 15.97
C GLY A 26 -4.67 8.10 16.84
N ARG A 27 -3.79 7.09 16.78
CA ARG A 27 -2.55 6.96 17.59
C ARG A 27 -1.41 6.37 16.77
N SER A 28 -0.21 6.95 16.91
CA SER A 28 0.99 6.52 16.19
C SER A 28 1.47 5.12 16.55
N ASP A 29 1.27 4.67 17.79
CA ASP A 29 1.78 3.37 18.26
C ASP A 29 1.04 2.20 17.59
N GLU A 30 -0.25 2.38 17.31
CA GLU A 30 -1.09 1.36 16.67
C GLU A 30 -0.74 1.21 15.18
N LEU A 31 -0.36 2.32 14.51
CA LEU A 31 0.17 2.26 13.15
C LEU A 31 1.53 1.53 13.10
N GLY A 32 2.40 1.75 14.09
CA GLY A 32 3.67 1.02 14.21
C GLY A 32 3.47 -0.49 14.40
N ALA A 33 2.52 -0.88 15.24
CA ALA A 33 2.14 -2.27 15.44
C ALA A 33 1.58 -2.92 14.15
N LEU A 34 0.75 -2.19 13.40
CA LEU A 34 0.26 -2.61 12.08
C LEU A 34 1.42 -2.86 11.11
N LEU A 35 2.35 -1.92 10.98
CA LEU A 35 3.52 -2.07 10.10
C LEU A 35 4.39 -3.27 10.48
N SER A 36 4.57 -3.51 11.79
CA SER A 36 5.29 -4.69 12.28
C SER A 36 4.57 -6.01 11.95
N SER A 37 3.23 -6.02 11.97
CA SER A 37 2.44 -7.19 11.53
C SER A 37 2.62 -7.42 10.02
N LEU A 38 2.58 -6.37 9.21
CA LEU A 38 2.77 -6.45 7.76
C LEU A 38 4.16 -6.98 7.37
N SER A 39 5.23 -6.61 8.09
CA SER A 39 6.59 -7.09 7.77
C SER A 39 6.76 -8.60 7.95
N LEU A 40 5.95 -9.23 8.80
CA LEU A 40 6.01 -10.66 9.06
C LEU A 40 5.26 -11.50 8.01
N TRP A 41 4.52 -10.86 7.09
CA TRP A 41 3.76 -11.55 6.05
C TRP A 41 4.65 -12.48 5.22
N ALA A 42 5.80 -11.97 4.76
CA ALA A 42 6.70 -12.68 3.85
C ALA A 42 7.53 -13.79 4.52
N GLU A 43 7.45 -13.94 5.85
CA GLU A 43 8.25 -14.94 6.56
C GLU A 43 7.64 -16.35 6.49
N PRO A 44 8.46 -17.42 6.45
CA PRO A 44 7.99 -18.81 6.41
C PRO A 44 7.09 -19.19 7.60
N ASN A 45 7.38 -18.61 8.77
CA ASN A 45 6.65 -18.73 10.02
C ASN A 45 5.38 -17.85 10.05
N GLY A 46 5.27 -16.91 9.12
CA GLY A 46 4.06 -16.14 8.85
C GLY A 46 3.01 -16.90 8.06
N LYS A 47 3.29 -18.07 7.44
CA LYS A 47 2.31 -18.95 6.72
C LYS A 47 1.27 -18.23 5.82
N GLY A 48 1.58 -17.04 5.30
CA GLY A 48 0.61 -16.19 4.61
C GLY A 48 -0.51 -15.61 5.49
N VAL A 49 -0.39 -15.69 6.82
CA VAL A 49 -1.27 -15.09 7.83
C VAL A 49 -0.44 -14.67 9.07
N PRO A 50 -0.18 -13.36 9.23
CA PRO A 50 -0.59 -12.69 10.48
C PRO A 50 -1.17 -11.31 10.17
N MET A 51 -1.94 -11.20 9.10
CA MET A 51 -2.90 -10.13 8.95
C MET A 51 -4.10 -10.56 9.80
N ASP A 52 -4.61 -9.71 10.69
CA ASP A 52 -6.00 -9.89 11.10
C ASP A 52 -6.78 -10.02 9.79
N ALA A 53 -7.45 -11.14 9.56
CA ALA A 53 -8.11 -11.43 8.28
C ALA A 53 -9.11 -10.32 7.90
N ALA A 54 -9.46 -9.46 8.86
CA ALA A 54 -10.10 -8.17 8.65
C ALA A 54 -9.33 -7.28 7.66
N ILE A 55 -8.01 -7.02 7.84
CA ILE A 55 -7.20 -5.96 7.18
C ILE A 55 -7.03 -6.17 5.66
N PHE A 56 -7.09 -7.42 5.19
CA PHE A 56 -6.89 -7.72 3.77
C PHE A 56 -8.01 -7.15 2.90
N PRO A 57 -9.30 -7.34 3.25
CA PRO A 57 -10.41 -6.58 2.70
C PRO A 57 -10.19 -5.07 2.57
N GLU A 58 -9.70 -4.35 3.60
CA GLU A 58 -9.49 -2.90 3.51
C GLU A 58 -8.37 -2.56 2.52
N TRP A 59 -7.29 -3.33 2.50
CA TRP A 59 -6.23 -3.17 1.51
C TRP A 59 -6.77 -3.31 0.07
N ILE A 60 -7.58 -4.35 -0.19
CA ILE A 60 -8.20 -4.57 -1.49
C ILE A 60 -9.14 -3.43 -1.87
N GLU A 61 -9.85 -2.86 -0.90
CA GLU A 61 -10.71 -1.70 -1.15
C GLU A 61 -9.93 -0.44 -1.49
N CYS A 62 -8.78 -0.20 -0.83
CA CYS A 62 -7.85 0.87 -1.18
C CYS A 62 -7.35 0.68 -2.62
N ALA A 63 -6.99 -0.55 -3.00
CA ALA A 63 -6.60 -0.88 -4.36
C ALA A 63 -7.68 -0.54 -5.39
N ARG A 64 -8.94 -0.93 -5.14
CA ARG A 64 -10.07 -0.60 -6.04
C ARG A 64 -10.27 0.90 -6.16
N ARG A 65 -10.26 1.62 -5.04
CA ARG A 65 -10.48 3.08 -5.02
C ARG A 65 -9.41 3.83 -5.80
N VAL A 66 -8.13 3.51 -5.58
CA VAL A 66 -7.03 4.13 -6.33
C VAL A 66 -7.18 3.83 -7.83
N LEU A 67 -7.39 2.56 -8.19
CA LEU A 67 -7.53 2.17 -9.61
C LEU A 67 -8.75 2.82 -10.29
N GLN A 68 -9.85 3.02 -9.56
CA GLN A 68 -11.02 3.73 -10.07
C GLN A 68 -10.76 5.24 -10.20
N SER A 69 -10.14 5.86 -9.19
CA SER A 69 -9.83 7.30 -9.21
C SER A 69 -8.89 7.67 -10.35
N GLU A 70 -8.01 6.76 -10.76
CA GLU A 70 -7.08 6.94 -11.87
C GLU A 70 -7.73 6.86 -13.25
N GLN A 71 -8.92 6.25 -13.34
CA GLN A 71 -9.72 6.23 -14.57
C GLN A 71 -10.53 7.52 -14.73
N THR A 72 -10.75 8.26 -13.64
CA THR A 72 -11.40 9.56 -13.64
C THR A 72 -10.35 10.67 -13.59
N SER A 73 -10.57 11.81 -14.25
CA SER A 73 -9.59 12.91 -14.23
C SER A 73 -9.40 13.60 -12.86
N ASP A 74 -10.10 13.12 -11.82
CA ASP A 74 -10.02 13.58 -10.42
C ASP A 74 -9.02 12.78 -9.56
N GLY A 75 -8.09 12.04 -10.18
CA GLY A 75 -7.08 11.22 -9.49
C GLY A 75 -6.02 12.03 -8.72
N TYR A 76 -4.80 11.50 -8.64
CA TYR A 76 -3.68 12.17 -7.94
C TYR A 76 -2.77 12.94 -8.94
N PRO A 77 -3.13 14.15 -9.41
CA PRO A 77 -2.29 14.87 -10.36
C PRO A 77 -0.92 15.14 -9.73
N ASN A 78 0.15 14.89 -10.48
CA ASN A 78 1.56 15.12 -10.11
C ASN A 78 2.23 14.05 -9.22
N ALA A 79 1.62 12.90 -8.95
CA ALA A 79 2.27 11.80 -8.22
C ALA A 79 3.16 10.89 -9.10
N ASP A 80 3.66 11.37 -10.24
CA ASP A 80 4.41 10.56 -11.19
C ASP A 80 5.77 10.10 -10.63
N ILE A 81 5.95 8.79 -10.52
CA ILE A 81 7.21 8.18 -10.07
C ILE A 81 8.08 7.87 -11.27
N ARG A 82 9.25 8.51 -11.36
CA ARG A 82 10.26 8.26 -12.38
C ARG A 82 11.52 7.71 -11.73
N LEU A 83 11.87 6.47 -12.04
CA LEU A 83 13.16 5.91 -11.65
C LEU A 83 14.23 6.45 -12.59
N LEU A 84 15.20 7.17 -12.05
CA LEU A 84 16.38 7.56 -12.83
C LEU A 84 17.23 6.31 -13.13
N PRO A 85 17.94 6.27 -14.27
CA PRO A 85 18.84 5.17 -14.57
C PRO A 85 19.90 5.03 -13.47
N ILE A 86 20.15 3.81 -13.02
CA ILE A 86 21.27 3.53 -12.12
C ILE A 86 22.54 3.68 -12.97
N THR A 87 23.32 4.74 -12.73
CA THR A 87 24.67 4.86 -13.27
C THR A 87 25.61 4.05 -12.37
N PRO A 88 26.30 3.03 -12.90
CA PRO A 88 27.35 2.36 -12.14
C PRO A 88 28.41 3.40 -11.73
N LYS A 89 28.83 3.39 -10.47
CA LYS A 89 30.04 4.10 -10.05
C LYS A 89 31.24 3.29 -10.51
N ASP A 90 32.13 3.94 -11.28
CA ASP A 90 33.46 3.42 -11.66
C ASP A 90 34.33 3.08 -10.44
#